data_AF-A0A7K6DXW0-F1
#
_entry.id   AF-A0A7K6DXW0-F1
#
_cell.length_a   1.000
_cell.length_b   1.000
_cell.length_c   1.000
_cell.angle_alpha   90.00
_cell.angle_beta   90.00
_cell.angle_gamma   90.00
#
_symmetry.space_group_name_H-M   'P 1'
#
loop_
_entity.id
_entity.type
_entity.pdbx_description
1 polymer ?
#
loop_
_entity_poly.entity_id
_entity_poly.type
_entity_poly.pdbx_seq_one_letter_code
_entity_poly.pdbx_strand_id
1 'polypeptide(L)'
;VKYSGYLGNWNRLFCSNGNSKCPRLMKLGKDITLWGLEIGLLSMTKGEAALFIISPEYAYGQRGCPPSIPPNTTVLFKVEVLDFIDSEECDACFELTYEQQGRLPLEKVLKVAATEREFGNYFFYKQRFKLAKDRYKRALSILDRSSSSKTEQNQINSSKLLLFLNLSLTYLKLQCPDRALKYGELALEMDQGNAKALFRCGQACLYMRDYSKALDFLVRAQRILPFNRDINSELKKLA
;
A
#
# COMPACT_ATOMS: atom_id res chain seq x y z
N VAL A 1 7.43 -1.98 -11.78
CA VAL A 1 8.48 -2.00 -12.82
C VAL A 1 7.92 -1.54 -14.17
N LYS A 2 8.68 -0.79 -14.95
CA LYS A 2 8.50 -0.69 -16.40
C LYS A 2 9.49 -1.63 -17.09
N TYR A 3 9.10 -2.25 -18.19
CA TYR A 3 9.99 -3.09 -18.96
C TYR A 3 9.67 -3.06 -20.45
N SER A 4 10.66 -3.38 -21.27
CA SER A 4 10.53 -3.62 -22.71
C SER A 4 11.51 -4.72 -23.13
N GLY A 5 10.99 -5.75 -23.78
CA GLY A 5 11.75 -6.91 -24.26
C GLY A 5 12.00 -6.85 -25.77
N TYR A 6 13.24 -7.11 -26.19
CA TYR A 6 13.68 -7.05 -27.57
C TYR A 6 14.31 -8.36 -28.07
N LEU A 7 14.14 -8.64 -29.36
CA LEU A 7 14.72 -9.74 -30.13
C LEU A 7 15.51 -9.20 -31.34
N GLY A 8 16.23 -10.09 -32.02
CA GLY A 8 16.82 -9.84 -33.35
C GLY A 8 17.80 -8.66 -33.36
N ASN A 9 18.99 -8.84 -32.76
CA ASN A 9 19.96 -7.75 -32.57
C ASN A 9 19.35 -6.52 -31.87
N TRP A 10 18.43 -6.76 -30.93
CA TRP A 10 17.83 -5.75 -30.06
C TRP A 10 16.91 -4.73 -30.74
N ASN A 11 16.48 -4.98 -31.98
CA ASN A 11 15.66 -4.04 -32.74
C ASN A 11 14.15 -4.38 -32.75
N ARG A 12 13.78 -5.64 -32.46
CA ARG A 12 12.40 -6.10 -32.55
C ARG A 12 11.77 -6.18 -31.17
N LEU A 13 10.93 -5.22 -30.83
CA LEU A 13 10.11 -5.24 -29.62
C LEU A 13 9.13 -6.42 -29.66
N PHE A 14 9.08 -7.23 -28.60
CA PHE A 14 8.11 -8.33 -28.49
C PHE A 14 7.20 -8.21 -27.26
N CYS A 15 7.63 -7.50 -26.21
CA CYS A 15 6.79 -7.21 -25.05
C CYS A 15 7.15 -5.84 -24.44
N SER A 16 6.16 -5.13 -23.91
CA SER A 16 6.39 -3.88 -23.17
C SER A 16 5.19 -3.54 -22.30
N ASN A 17 5.46 -2.91 -21.15
CA ASN A 17 4.43 -2.22 -20.38
C ASN A 17 4.72 -0.70 -20.26
N GLY A 18 5.67 -0.18 -21.04
CA GLY A 18 6.14 1.22 -20.96
C GLY A 18 5.06 2.25 -21.24
N ASN A 19 4.06 1.90 -22.06
CA ASN A 19 2.91 2.76 -22.38
C ASN A 19 1.91 2.88 -21.22
N SER A 20 2.02 2.05 -20.18
CA SER A 20 1.14 2.13 -19.02
C SER A 20 1.54 3.28 -18.11
N LYS A 21 0.62 4.24 -17.93
CA LYS A 21 0.79 5.34 -16.95
C LYS A 21 0.98 4.81 -15.51
N CYS A 22 0.40 3.65 -15.21
CA CYS A 22 0.48 3.01 -13.89
C CYS A 22 0.75 1.51 -14.07
N PRO A 23 2.02 1.09 -14.14
CA PRO A 23 2.35 -0.33 -14.20
C PRO A 23 1.79 -1.06 -12.98
N ARG A 24 1.28 -2.27 -13.23
CA ARG A 24 0.75 -3.15 -12.17
C ARG A 24 1.90 -3.53 -11.22
N LEU A 25 1.59 -3.67 -9.93
CA LEU A 25 2.47 -4.35 -8.98
C LEU A 25 2.53 -5.84 -9.34
N MET A 26 3.74 -6.39 -9.41
CA MET A 26 3.99 -7.78 -9.79
C MET A 26 4.75 -8.45 -8.66
N LYS A 27 4.30 -9.65 -8.25
CA LYS A 27 4.98 -10.45 -7.24
C LYS A 27 6.04 -11.33 -7.91
N LEU A 28 7.29 -11.21 -7.46
CA LEU A 28 8.37 -12.12 -7.85
C LEU A 28 8.02 -13.56 -7.40
N GLY A 29 8.45 -14.56 -8.16
CA GLY A 29 8.12 -15.97 -7.95
C GLY A 29 6.69 -16.39 -8.30
N LYS A 30 5.81 -15.43 -8.67
CA LYS A 30 4.40 -15.72 -9.01
C LYS A 30 3.94 -15.08 -10.31
N ASP A 31 4.06 -13.76 -10.42
CA ASP A 31 3.59 -12.99 -11.58
C ASP A 31 4.68 -12.82 -12.65
N ILE A 32 5.95 -12.91 -12.25
CA ILE A 32 7.12 -12.83 -13.15
C ILE A 32 7.66 -14.25 -13.28
N THR A 33 7.45 -14.85 -14.45
CA THR A 33 7.78 -16.26 -14.71
C THR A 33 9.05 -16.45 -15.52
N LEU A 34 9.65 -15.37 -16.02
CA LEU A 34 10.92 -15.43 -16.76
C LEU A 34 12.08 -15.38 -15.75
N TRP A 35 12.76 -16.50 -15.55
CA TRP A 35 13.71 -16.68 -14.46
C TRP A 35 14.87 -15.69 -14.51
N GLY A 36 15.43 -15.43 -15.69
CA GLY A 36 16.53 -14.46 -15.83
C GLY A 36 16.12 -13.04 -15.50
N LEU A 37 14.85 -12.68 -15.77
CA LEU A 37 14.32 -11.36 -15.43
C LEU A 37 14.04 -11.25 -13.93
N GLU A 38 13.59 -12.32 -13.30
CA GLU A 38 13.42 -12.38 -11.85
C GLU A 38 14.77 -12.22 -11.13
N ILE A 39 15.80 -12.95 -11.52
CA ILE A 39 17.16 -12.80 -10.99
C ILE A 39 17.67 -11.37 -11.18
N GLY A 40 17.49 -10.80 -12.38
CA GLY A 40 17.88 -9.43 -12.65
C GLY A 40 17.13 -8.42 -11.78
N LEU A 41 15.83 -8.60 -11.54
CA LEU A 41 15.05 -7.72 -10.67
C LEU A 41 15.46 -7.80 -9.20
N LEU A 42 15.89 -8.97 -8.72
CA LEU A 42 16.40 -9.15 -7.35
C LEU A 42 17.73 -8.42 -7.11
N SER A 43 18.51 -8.12 -8.16
CA SER A 43 19.75 -7.34 -8.03
C SER A 43 19.53 -5.82 -8.11
N MET A 44 18.32 -5.35 -8.43
CA MET A 44 18.04 -3.94 -8.67
C MET A 44 17.59 -3.19 -7.41
N THR A 45 17.84 -1.89 -7.42
CA THR A 45 17.39 -0.93 -6.40
C THR A 45 16.22 -0.07 -6.90
N LYS A 46 15.53 0.60 -5.98
CA LYS A 46 14.41 1.50 -6.31
C LYS A 46 14.92 2.66 -7.17
N GLY A 47 14.25 2.90 -8.29
CA GLY A 47 14.57 3.94 -9.27
C GLY A 47 15.59 3.51 -10.32
N GLU A 48 16.18 2.32 -10.18
CA GLU A 48 17.21 1.83 -11.09
C GLU A 48 16.64 1.48 -12.46
N ALA A 49 17.39 1.80 -13.52
CA ALA A 49 17.15 1.33 -14.87
C ALA A 49 18.33 0.48 -15.34
N ALA A 50 18.05 -0.75 -15.78
CA ALA A 50 19.05 -1.73 -16.18
C ALA A 50 18.69 -2.42 -17.51
N LEU A 51 19.72 -2.96 -18.16
CA LEU A 51 19.61 -3.80 -19.35
C LEU A 51 20.06 -5.22 -19.00
N PHE A 52 19.20 -6.20 -19.23
CA PHE A 52 19.50 -7.62 -18.99
C PHE A 52 19.54 -8.36 -20.32
N ILE A 53 20.70 -8.91 -20.67
CA ILE A 53 20.87 -9.86 -21.75
C ILE A 53 20.67 -11.26 -21.15
N ILE A 54 19.61 -11.94 -21.55
CA ILE A 54 19.18 -13.20 -20.92
C ILE A 54 19.36 -14.34 -21.93
N SER A 55 20.20 -15.32 -21.57
CA SER A 55 20.40 -16.52 -22.39
C SER A 55 19.11 -17.33 -22.51
N PRO A 56 18.97 -18.17 -23.54
CA PRO A 56 17.75 -18.95 -23.74
C PRO A 56 17.38 -19.82 -22.53
N GLU A 57 18.35 -20.35 -21.79
CA GLU A 57 18.11 -21.20 -20.61
C GLU A 57 17.36 -20.48 -19.49
N TYR A 58 17.56 -19.17 -19.35
CA TYR A 58 16.89 -18.31 -18.37
C TYR A 58 15.72 -17.51 -18.98
N ALA A 59 15.43 -17.73 -20.26
CA ALA A 59 14.37 -17.06 -21.00
C ALA A 59 13.30 -18.06 -21.50
N TYR A 60 13.16 -18.22 -22.82
CA TYR A 60 12.12 -19.04 -23.46
C TYR A 60 12.59 -20.44 -23.88
N GLY A 61 13.85 -20.77 -23.61
CA GLY A 61 14.43 -22.09 -23.82
C GLY A 61 14.38 -22.59 -25.27
N GLN A 62 14.50 -23.92 -25.40
CA GLN A 62 14.52 -24.62 -26.69
C GLN A 62 13.21 -24.54 -27.45
N ARG A 63 12.08 -24.34 -26.76
CA ARG A 63 10.77 -24.24 -27.41
C ARG A 63 10.47 -22.83 -27.91
N GLY A 64 11.10 -21.80 -27.33
CA GLY A 64 10.72 -20.42 -27.60
C GLY A 64 9.28 -20.13 -27.15
N CYS A 65 8.63 -19.18 -27.82
CA CYS A 65 7.21 -18.87 -27.66
C CYS A 65 6.61 -18.60 -29.06
N PRO A 66 6.31 -19.65 -29.85
CA PRO A 66 5.83 -19.50 -31.22
C PRO A 66 4.48 -18.75 -31.29
N PRO A 67 4.24 -17.93 -32.34
CA PRO A 67 5.16 -17.57 -33.42
C PRO A 67 6.09 -16.39 -33.08
N SER A 68 5.94 -15.81 -31.88
CA SER A 68 6.56 -14.54 -31.50
C SER A 68 8.06 -14.63 -31.21
N ILE A 69 8.48 -15.72 -30.55
CA ILE A 69 9.85 -15.92 -30.07
C ILE A 69 10.35 -17.26 -30.59
N PRO A 70 11.39 -17.29 -31.43
CA PRO A 70 11.97 -18.54 -31.94
C PRO A 70 12.58 -19.40 -30.83
N PRO A 71 12.75 -20.71 -31.07
CA PRO A 71 13.61 -21.59 -30.29
C PRO A 71 14.99 -20.97 -29.97
N ASN A 72 15.56 -21.26 -28.80
CA ASN A 72 16.94 -20.92 -28.42
C ASN A 72 17.32 -19.45 -28.61
N THR A 73 16.38 -18.53 -28.39
CA THR A 73 16.60 -17.09 -28.62
C THR A 73 17.07 -16.37 -27.35
N THR A 74 18.20 -15.66 -27.46
CA THR A 74 18.65 -14.69 -26.44
C THR A 74 17.78 -13.43 -26.51
N VAL A 75 17.37 -12.91 -25.36
CA VAL A 75 16.46 -11.76 -25.27
C VAL A 75 17.09 -10.63 -24.46
N LEU A 76 16.78 -9.38 -24.81
CA LEU A 76 17.19 -8.20 -24.05
C LEU A 76 15.98 -7.60 -23.37
N PHE A 77 16.09 -7.40 -22.07
CA PHE A 77 15.11 -6.65 -21.30
C PHE A 77 15.70 -5.32 -20.86
N LYS A 78 15.05 -4.23 -21.25
CA LYS A 78 15.22 -2.93 -20.61
C LYS A 78 14.21 -2.83 -19.48
N VAL A 79 14.67 -2.62 -18.27
CA VAL A 79 13.84 -2.63 -17.05
C VAL A 79 14.10 -1.38 -16.25
N GLU A 80 13.05 -0.83 -15.64
CA GLU A 80 13.09 0.28 -14.70
C GLU A 80 12.27 -0.09 -13.45
N VAL A 81 12.90 -0.13 -12.28
CA VAL A 81 12.22 -0.42 -11.02
C VAL A 81 11.67 0.88 -10.45
N LEU A 82 10.37 1.12 -10.63
CA LEU A 82 9.73 2.33 -10.08
C LEU A 82 9.66 2.32 -8.55
N ASP A 83 9.27 1.18 -7.98
CA ASP A 83 9.12 0.97 -6.55
C ASP A 83 8.95 -0.53 -6.29
N PHE A 84 9.22 -0.95 -5.05
CA PHE A 84 8.92 -2.30 -4.56
C PHE A 84 8.61 -2.25 -3.06
N ILE A 85 7.90 -3.27 -2.59
CA ILE A 85 7.63 -3.48 -1.17
C ILE A 85 8.08 -4.90 -0.89
N ASP A 86 9.02 -5.06 0.04
CA ASP A 86 9.43 -6.38 0.50
C ASP A 86 8.27 -7.02 1.29
N SER A 87 7.83 -8.19 0.82
CA SER A 87 6.68 -8.90 1.37
C SER A 87 7.02 -10.22 2.02
N GLU A 88 8.30 -10.62 2.11
CA GLU A 88 8.68 -11.95 2.59
C GLU A 88 8.12 -12.25 3.98
N GLU A 89 8.38 -11.40 4.97
CA GLU A 89 7.89 -11.67 6.32
C GLU A 89 6.38 -11.54 6.44
N CYS A 90 5.79 -10.70 5.60
CA CYS A 90 4.35 -10.53 5.53
C CYS A 90 3.69 -11.82 5.01
N ASP A 91 4.17 -12.34 3.88
CA ASP A 91 3.68 -13.57 3.28
C ASP A 91 3.82 -14.74 4.26
N ALA A 92 5.02 -14.93 4.82
CA ALA A 92 5.28 -15.97 5.82
C ALA A 92 4.37 -15.84 7.04
N CYS A 93 4.11 -14.61 7.52
CA CYS A 93 3.24 -14.40 8.68
C CYS A 93 1.79 -14.81 8.41
N PHE A 94 1.27 -14.59 7.20
CA PHE A 94 -0.12 -14.89 6.88
C PHE A 94 -0.36 -16.33 6.41
N GLU A 95 0.70 -17.12 6.23
CA GLU A 95 0.61 -18.57 6.10
C GLU A 95 0.49 -19.28 7.45
N LEU A 96 0.84 -18.60 8.56
CA LEU A 96 0.70 -19.13 9.92
C LEU A 96 -0.76 -19.12 10.40
N THR A 97 -1.06 -20.03 11.34
CA THR A 97 -2.34 -20.01 12.06
C THR A 97 -2.42 -18.83 13.02
N TYR A 98 -3.64 -18.48 13.47
CA TYR A 98 -3.85 -17.38 14.43
C TYR A 98 -3.05 -17.58 15.74
N GLU A 99 -3.00 -18.81 16.25
CA GLU A 99 -2.23 -19.14 17.45
C GLU A 99 -0.72 -18.93 17.26
N GLN A 100 -0.21 -19.31 16.09
CA GLN A 100 1.20 -19.12 15.74
C GLN A 100 1.53 -17.62 15.56
N GLN A 101 0.63 -16.85 14.95
CA GLN A 101 0.76 -15.39 14.82
C GLN A 101 0.79 -14.69 16.19
N GLY A 102 0.03 -15.20 17.15
CA GLY A 102 0.01 -14.71 18.54
C GLY A 102 1.34 -14.88 19.27
N ARG A 103 2.16 -15.85 18.86
CA ARG A 103 3.49 -16.13 19.45
C ARG A 103 4.63 -15.36 18.80
N LEU A 104 4.37 -14.62 17.72
CA LEU A 104 5.41 -13.86 17.04
C LEU A 104 5.94 -12.71 17.91
N PRO A 105 7.27 -12.45 17.88
CA PRO A 105 7.85 -11.29 18.54
C PRO A 105 7.20 -9.99 18.05
N LEU A 106 7.02 -9.02 18.96
CA LEU A 106 6.36 -7.76 18.65
C LEU A 106 7.04 -7.01 17.50
N GLU A 107 8.38 -7.03 17.45
CA GLU A 107 9.13 -6.39 16.36
C GLU A 107 8.70 -6.90 14.98
N LYS A 108 8.61 -8.23 14.82
CA LYS A 108 8.16 -8.86 13.57
C LYS A 108 6.74 -8.46 13.21
N VAL A 109 5.88 -8.33 14.21
CA VAL A 109 4.47 -7.96 14.05
C VAL A 109 4.34 -6.52 13.59
N LEU A 110 5.07 -5.61 14.23
CA LEU A 110 5.12 -4.20 13.86
C LEU A 110 5.67 -4.04 12.44
N LYS A 111 6.71 -4.81 12.07
CA LYS A 111 7.24 -4.84 10.70
C LYS A 111 6.16 -5.28 9.71
N VAL A 112 5.49 -6.42 9.93
CA VAL A 112 4.42 -6.91 9.05
C VAL A 112 3.26 -5.90 8.94
N ALA A 113 2.84 -5.30 10.04
CA ALA A 113 1.78 -4.28 10.03
C ALA A 113 2.21 -3.02 9.27
N ALA A 114 3.47 -2.59 9.38
CA ALA A 114 4.03 -1.48 8.63
C ALA A 114 4.06 -1.79 7.12
N THR A 115 4.53 -2.97 6.73
CA THR A 115 4.52 -3.45 5.34
C THR A 115 3.10 -3.48 4.76
N GLU A 116 2.14 -4.07 5.49
CA GLU A 116 0.73 -4.06 5.07
C GLU A 116 0.15 -2.65 4.92
N ARG A 117 0.53 -1.72 5.81
CA ARG A 117 0.18 -0.30 5.69
C ARG A 117 0.80 0.33 4.44
N GLU A 118 2.04 0.00 4.08
CA GLU A 118 2.68 0.48 2.85
C GLU A 118 1.97 -0.01 1.59
N PHE A 119 1.58 -1.27 1.54
CA PHE A 119 0.72 -1.78 0.48
C PHE A 119 -0.63 -1.03 0.43
N GLY A 120 -1.22 -0.75 1.58
CA GLY A 120 -2.41 0.08 1.68
C GLY A 120 -2.21 1.48 1.10
N ASN A 121 -1.10 2.14 1.44
CA ASN A 121 -0.73 3.47 0.92
C ASN A 121 -0.53 3.43 -0.60
N TYR A 122 0.13 2.41 -1.12
CA TYR A 122 0.32 2.19 -2.56
C TYR A 122 -1.04 2.12 -3.28
N PHE A 123 -1.96 1.28 -2.81
CA PHE A 123 -3.28 1.18 -3.42
C PHE A 123 -4.10 2.45 -3.26
N PHE A 124 -3.94 3.16 -2.14
CA PHE A 124 -4.59 4.45 -1.91
C PHE A 124 -4.13 5.49 -2.93
N TYR A 125 -2.83 5.62 -3.15
CA TYR A 125 -2.26 6.53 -4.16
C TYR A 125 -2.72 6.18 -5.58
N LYS A 126 -2.87 4.88 -5.88
CA LYS A 126 -3.45 4.40 -7.15
C LYS A 126 -4.98 4.51 -7.22
N GLN A 127 -5.62 5.19 -6.26
CA GLN A 127 -7.07 5.38 -6.15
C GLN A 127 -7.88 4.07 -6.06
N ARG A 128 -7.23 2.96 -5.70
CA ARG A 128 -7.86 1.65 -5.49
C ARG A 128 -8.26 1.49 -4.02
N PHE A 129 -9.19 2.33 -3.58
CA PHE A 129 -9.54 2.47 -2.16
C PHE A 129 -10.06 1.17 -1.50
N LYS A 130 -10.74 0.30 -2.26
CA LYS A 130 -11.18 -1.01 -1.74
C LYS A 130 -9.99 -1.89 -1.33
N LEU A 131 -8.98 -2.00 -2.20
CA LEU A 131 -7.75 -2.75 -1.92
C LEU A 131 -6.95 -2.09 -0.79
N ALA A 132 -6.86 -0.76 -0.76
CA ALA A 132 -6.21 -0.04 0.32
C ALA A 132 -6.83 -0.38 1.69
N LYS A 133 -8.17 -0.31 1.76
CA LYS A 133 -8.95 -0.70 2.94
C LYS A 133 -8.67 -2.15 3.37
N ASP A 134 -8.64 -3.09 2.42
CA ASP A 134 -8.38 -4.51 2.75
C ASP A 134 -6.97 -4.70 3.34
N ARG A 135 -5.93 -4.04 2.79
CA ARG A 135 -4.56 -4.08 3.34
C ARG A 135 -4.46 -3.43 4.72
N TYR A 136 -5.06 -2.26 4.94
CA TYR A 136 -5.07 -1.65 6.28
C TYR A 136 -5.81 -2.50 7.32
N LYS A 137 -6.91 -3.16 6.95
CA LYS A 137 -7.61 -4.08 7.85
C LYS A 137 -6.78 -5.31 8.17
N ARG A 138 -6.03 -5.84 7.20
CA ARG A 138 -5.07 -6.93 7.39
C ARG A 138 -3.92 -6.53 8.31
N ALA A 139 -3.43 -5.29 8.23
CA ALA A 139 -2.49 -4.74 9.20
C ALA A 139 -3.10 -4.62 10.62
N LEU A 140 -4.38 -4.26 10.74
CA LEU A 140 -5.04 -4.19 12.05
C LEU A 140 -5.22 -5.58 12.69
N SER A 141 -5.54 -6.61 11.90
CA SER A 141 -5.80 -7.95 12.45
C SER A 141 -4.57 -8.54 13.15
N ILE A 142 -3.36 -8.29 12.64
CA ILE A 142 -2.13 -8.76 13.29
C ILE A 142 -1.77 -7.94 14.55
N LEU A 143 -2.26 -6.70 14.65
CA LEU A 143 -2.09 -5.83 15.81
C LEU A 143 -3.16 -6.04 16.89
N ASP A 144 -4.12 -6.95 16.67
CA ASP A 144 -5.16 -7.25 17.65
C ASP A 144 -4.66 -8.20 18.75
N ARG A 145 -3.62 -7.72 19.44
CA ARG A 145 -3.00 -8.37 20.59
C ARG A 145 -2.90 -7.39 21.75
N SER A 146 -3.02 -7.89 22.96
CA SER A 146 -2.68 -7.17 24.18
C SER A 146 -1.25 -7.54 24.59
N SER A 147 -0.48 -6.54 25.05
CA SER A 147 0.78 -6.78 25.74
C SER A 147 0.67 -6.42 27.22
N SER A 148 1.35 -7.18 28.08
CA SER A 148 1.50 -6.87 29.50
C SER A 148 2.42 -5.67 29.73
N SER A 149 3.32 -5.38 28.79
CA SER A 149 4.24 -4.25 28.87
C SER A 149 3.59 -2.97 28.36
N LYS A 150 3.62 -1.92 29.19
CA LYS A 150 3.10 -0.60 28.81
C LYS A 150 3.82 -0.04 27.58
N THR A 151 5.13 -0.25 27.47
CA THR A 151 5.95 0.21 26.35
C THR A 151 5.54 -0.45 25.03
N GLU A 152 5.39 -1.77 25.05
CA GLU A 152 4.93 -2.54 23.90
C GLU A 152 3.52 -2.15 23.49
N GLN A 153 2.62 -1.99 24.46
CA GLN A 153 1.26 -1.56 24.19
C GLN A 153 1.23 -0.17 23.54
N ASN A 154 2.12 0.75 23.96
CA ASN A 154 2.26 2.07 23.34
C ASN A 154 2.76 1.97 21.88
N GLN A 155 3.66 1.05 21.56
CA GLN A 155 4.13 0.81 20.18
C GLN A 155 3.01 0.25 19.28
N ILE A 156 2.24 -0.71 19.79
CA ILE A 156 1.05 -1.26 19.12
C ILE A 156 0.05 -0.13 18.87
N ASN A 157 -0.22 0.67 19.89
CA ASN A 157 -1.17 1.77 19.82
C ASN A 157 -0.73 2.82 18.78
N SER A 158 0.55 3.18 18.76
CA SER A 158 1.10 4.12 17.77
C SER A 158 0.91 3.59 16.34
N SER A 159 1.10 2.29 16.12
CA SER A 159 0.83 1.66 14.82
C SER A 159 -0.66 1.62 14.46
N LYS A 160 -1.54 1.31 15.42
CA LYS A 160 -3.01 1.33 15.23
C LYS A 160 -3.52 2.72 14.88
N LEU A 161 -3.01 3.78 15.52
CA LEU A 161 -3.38 5.16 15.23
C LEU A 161 -3.14 5.51 13.75
N LEU A 162 -1.99 5.16 13.19
CA LEU A 162 -1.69 5.39 11.77
C LEU A 162 -2.68 4.66 10.85
N LEU A 163 -3.06 3.43 11.21
CA LEU A 163 -4.03 2.63 10.45
C LEU A 163 -5.45 3.18 10.55
N PHE A 164 -5.89 3.63 11.73
CA PHE A 164 -7.19 4.27 11.92
C PHE A 164 -7.32 5.57 11.14
N LEU A 165 -6.28 6.41 11.15
CA LEU A 165 -6.19 7.59 10.30
C LEU A 165 -6.34 7.21 8.82
N ASN A 166 -5.57 6.24 8.35
CA ASN A 166 -5.62 5.81 6.95
C ASN A 166 -7.00 5.21 6.57
N LEU A 167 -7.59 4.39 7.43
CA LEU A 167 -8.91 3.80 7.21
C LEU A 167 -10.01 4.85 7.21
N SER A 168 -9.99 5.81 8.13
CA SER A 168 -10.96 6.91 8.18
C SER A 168 -10.97 7.68 6.84
N LEU A 169 -9.80 8.08 6.34
CA LEU A 169 -9.69 8.73 5.04
C LEU A 169 -10.13 7.81 3.89
N THR A 170 -9.75 6.53 3.93
CA THR A 170 -10.12 5.56 2.90
C THR A 170 -11.62 5.36 2.81
N TYR A 171 -12.32 5.32 3.95
CA TYR A 171 -13.78 5.22 3.97
C TYR A 171 -14.49 6.50 3.53
N LEU A 172 -13.92 7.69 3.79
CA LEU A 172 -14.41 8.93 3.14
C LEU A 172 -14.33 8.83 1.61
N LYS A 173 -13.20 8.32 1.08
CA LYS A 173 -13.04 8.11 -0.37
C LYS A 173 -13.96 7.02 -0.93
N LEU A 174 -14.35 6.06 -0.11
CA LEU A 174 -15.34 5.03 -0.46
C LEU A 174 -16.79 5.48 -0.26
N GLN A 175 -17.03 6.71 0.21
CA GLN A 175 -18.37 7.22 0.53
C GLN A 175 -19.11 6.37 1.58
N CYS A 176 -18.38 5.82 2.57
CA CYS A 176 -18.94 5.16 3.74
C CYS A 176 -18.66 6.01 5.00
N PRO A 177 -19.40 7.11 5.20
CA PRO A 177 -19.10 8.08 6.25
C PRO A 177 -19.29 7.52 7.66
N ASP A 178 -20.19 6.57 7.85
CA ASP A 178 -20.39 5.84 9.12
C ASP A 178 -19.09 5.17 9.59
N ARG A 179 -18.42 4.44 8.69
CA ARG A 179 -17.14 3.78 9.01
C ARG A 179 -16.00 4.79 9.11
N ALA A 180 -16.03 5.83 8.28
CA ALA A 180 -15.02 6.88 8.33
C ALA A 180 -15.01 7.60 9.68
N LEU A 181 -16.20 7.92 10.21
CA LEU A 181 -16.39 8.50 11.53
C LEU A 181 -15.90 7.52 12.61
N LYS A 182 -16.34 6.26 12.58
CA LYS A 182 -15.92 5.24 13.55
C LYS A 182 -14.39 5.14 13.67
N TYR A 183 -13.68 5.03 12.55
CA TYR A 183 -12.22 4.96 12.60
C TYR A 183 -11.56 6.29 12.97
N GLY A 184 -12.18 7.42 12.66
CA GLY A 184 -11.71 8.73 13.11
C GLY A 184 -11.84 8.88 14.63
N GLU A 185 -12.95 8.46 15.22
CA GLU A 185 -13.19 8.47 16.67
C GLU A 185 -12.23 7.52 17.39
N LEU A 186 -12.01 6.31 16.88
CA LEU A 186 -10.98 5.40 17.41
C LEU A 186 -9.57 6.02 17.39
N ALA A 187 -9.25 6.85 16.39
CA ALA A 187 -7.99 7.60 16.39
C ALA A 187 -7.96 8.70 17.47
N LEU A 188 -9.10 9.36 17.73
CA LEU A 188 -9.23 10.40 18.77
C LEU A 188 -9.23 9.84 20.19
N GLU A 189 -9.70 8.62 20.39
CA GLU A 189 -9.56 7.90 21.67
C GLU A 189 -8.08 7.72 22.04
N MET A 190 -7.20 7.60 21.04
CA MET A 190 -5.76 7.43 21.22
C MET A 190 -5.02 8.77 21.27
N ASP A 191 -5.43 9.72 20.43
CA ASP A 191 -4.86 11.06 20.32
C ASP A 191 -5.99 12.08 20.09
N GLN A 192 -6.52 12.63 21.20
CA GLN A 192 -7.63 13.59 21.18
C GLN A 192 -7.28 14.90 20.42
N GLY A 193 -5.99 15.20 20.29
CA GLY A 193 -5.44 16.37 19.59
C GLY A 193 -5.14 16.11 18.11
N ASN A 194 -5.52 14.96 17.56
CA ASN A 194 -5.18 14.64 16.19
C ASN A 194 -6.01 15.46 15.18
N ALA A 195 -5.45 16.55 14.66
CA ALA A 195 -6.14 17.43 13.71
C ALA A 195 -6.64 16.70 12.45
N LYS A 196 -5.93 15.66 11.97
CA LYS A 196 -6.36 14.86 10.81
C LYS A 196 -7.59 14.02 11.15
N ALA A 197 -7.64 13.40 12.34
CA ALA A 197 -8.80 12.65 12.77
C ALA A 197 -10.02 13.57 12.97
N LEU A 198 -9.87 14.68 13.69
CA LEU A 198 -10.92 15.68 13.89
C LEU A 198 -11.49 16.16 12.55
N PHE A 199 -10.62 16.57 11.61
CA PHE A 199 -11.05 17.03 10.30
C PHE A 199 -11.84 15.95 9.54
N ARG A 200 -11.38 14.70 9.55
CA ARG A 200 -12.05 13.58 8.85
C ARG A 200 -13.38 13.20 9.51
N CYS A 201 -13.48 13.23 10.83
CA CYS A 201 -14.75 13.08 11.54
C CYS A 201 -15.73 14.18 11.15
N GLY A 202 -15.27 15.43 11.11
CA GLY A 202 -16.06 16.57 10.63
C GLY A 202 -16.57 16.36 9.21
N GLN A 203 -15.70 15.94 8.28
CA GLN A 203 -16.11 15.58 6.91
C GLN A 203 -17.13 14.45 6.88
N ALA A 204 -16.95 13.39 7.67
CA ALA A 204 -17.90 12.28 7.73
C ALA A 204 -19.28 12.74 8.23
N CYS A 205 -19.33 13.55 9.29
CA CYS A 205 -20.57 14.14 9.80
C CYS A 205 -21.25 15.04 8.76
N LEU A 206 -20.49 15.85 8.01
CA LEU A 206 -21.03 16.65 6.90
C LEU A 206 -21.71 15.77 5.84
N TYR A 207 -21.07 14.68 5.42
CA TYR A 207 -21.67 13.72 4.47
C TYR A 207 -22.95 13.10 5.00
N MET A 208 -23.04 12.88 6.32
CA MET A 208 -24.24 12.35 6.99
C MET A 208 -25.28 13.42 7.32
N ARG A 209 -25.02 14.71 7.02
CA ARG A 209 -25.87 15.86 7.37
C ARG A 209 -26.05 16.08 8.89
N ASP A 210 -25.13 15.55 9.69
CA ASP A 210 -25.05 15.81 11.12
C ASP A 210 -24.21 17.08 11.35
N TYR A 211 -24.82 18.24 11.04
CA TYR A 211 -24.13 19.53 11.00
C TYR A 211 -23.62 19.99 12.37
N SER A 212 -24.32 19.64 13.45
CA SER A 212 -23.90 20.00 14.82
C SER A 212 -22.60 19.30 15.21
N LYS A 213 -22.51 17.98 15.00
CA LYS A 213 -21.26 17.25 15.24
C LYS A 213 -20.15 17.63 14.28
N ALA A 214 -20.49 17.90 13.02
CA ALA A 214 -19.53 18.39 12.04
C ALA A 214 -18.87 19.69 12.52
N LEU A 215 -19.67 20.64 13.03
CA LEU A 215 -19.17 21.89 13.56
C LEU A 215 -18.25 21.68 14.77
N ASP A 216 -18.63 20.83 15.74
CA ASP A 216 -17.78 20.53 16.91
C ASP A 216 -16.39 20.04 16.48
N PHE A 217 -16.35 19.00 15.64
CA PHE A 217 -15.10 18.42 15.17
C PHE A 217 -14.25 19.42 14.40
N LEU A 218 -14.84 20.18 13.48
CA LEU A 218 -14.12 21.14 12.63
C LEU A 218 -13.60 22.34 13.42
N VAL A 219 -14.35 22.86 14.40
CA VAL A 219 -13.89 23.93 15.29
C VAL A 219 -12.72 23.45 16.14
N ARG A 220 -12.79 22.23 16.69
CA ARG A 220 -11.67 21.63 17.41
C ARG A 220 -10.45 21.45 16.51
N ALA A 221 -10.64 21.01 15.26
CA ALA A 221 -9.56 20.91 14.28
C ALA A 221 -8.93 22.28 13.97
N GLN A 222 -9.76 23.33 13.81
CA GLN A 222 -9.32 24.70 13.56
C GLN A 222 -8.52 25.26 14.74
N ARG A 223 -8.90 24.98 15.99
CA ARG A 223 -8.12 25.41 17.17
C ARG A 223 -6.68 24.86 17.13
N ILE A 224 -6.50 23.66 16.59
CA ILE A 224 -5.17 23.04 16.45
C ILE A 224 -4.44 23.57 15.22
N LEU A 225 -5.14 23.79 14.10
CA LEU A 225 -4.57 24.32 12.85
C LEU A 225 -5.37 25.52 12.31
N PRO A 226 -5.24 26.73 12.89
CA PRO A 226 -6.11 27.87 12.59
C PRO A 226 -6.06 28.35 11.13
N PHE A 227 -4.89 28.21 10.49
CA PHE A 227 -4.65 28.69 9.13
C PHE A 227 -4.81 27.60 8.05
N ASN A 228 -5.30 26.41 8.42
CA ASN A 228 -5.51 25.35 7.45
C ASN A 228 -6.68 25.69 6.51
N ARG A 229 -6.37 25.79 5.21
CA ARG A 229 -7.35 26.19 4.18
C ARG A 229 -8.51 25.20 4.06
N ASP A 230 -8.24 23.90 4.17
CA ASP A 230 -9.25 22.85 3.99
C ASP A 230 -10.28 22.89 5.14
N ILE A 231 -9.81 22.98 6.39
CA ILE A 231 -10.68 23.09 7.58
C ILE A 231 -11.57 24.33 7.47
N ASN A 232 -10.97 25.48 7.17
CA ASN A 232 -11.69 26.75 7.06
C ASN A 232 -12.69 26.74 5.88
N SER A 233 -12.38 26.03 4.80
CA SER A 233 -13.31 25.87 3.67
C SER A 233 -14.52 25.00 4.04
N GLU A 234 -14.35 23.95 4.83
CA GLU A 234 -15.47 23.11 5.28
C GLU A 234 -16.36 23.84 6.29
N LEU A 235 -15.75 24.60 7.23
CA LEU A 235 -16.51 25.43 8.19
C LEU A 235 -17.40 26.47 7.50
N LYS A 236 -16.94 27.06 6.40
CA LYS A 236 -17.76 28.01 5.62
C LYS A 236 -19.02 27.38 5.00
N LYS A 237 -19.05 26.06 4.80
CA LYS A 237 -20.24 25.36 4.28
C LYS A 237 -21.30 25.15 5.36
N LEU A 238 -20.94 25.35 6.63
CA LEU A 238 -21.80 25.21 7.80
C LEU A 238 -22.34 26.54 8.33
N ALA A 239 -21.85 27.66 7.79
CA ALA A 239 -22.31 29.01 8.10
C ALA A 239 -23.48 29.40 7.19
#